data_AF-A0A963FP40-F1
#
_entry.id   AF-A0A963FP40-F1
#
_cell.length_a   1.000
_cell.length_b   1.000
_cell.length_c   1.000
_cell.angle_alpha   90.00
_cell.angle_beta   90.00
_cell.angle_gamma   90.00
#
_symmetry.space_group_name_H-M   'P 1'
#
loop_
_entity.id
_entity.type
_entity.pdbx_description
1 polymer ?
#
loop_
_entity_poly.entity_id
_entity_poly.type
_entity_poly.pdbx_seq_one_letter_code
_entity_poly.pdbx_strand_id
1 'polypeptide(L)'
;EDAVVRLNSLLSENRSSETKRQQIEAQIEKVGQEIREAKLSIRSMSEKLDSLCAEAKCDSRGQLGAAQRRSDLYLGIRASIAALEEQILEAGEGASMAVLEAESSGIDPDTLPVRIRELSSRIDNELEPKRTVLAERKGWQEKELALMDGSDRAAMFADQAQAMLAVIRADAERYVRVKLAGRILRDQIEQYRKQNQGPLVRRAGQYFAMLTLGSFNDLTTDFNEQDEPLLAGIRASGEKVYVTGMSTGTRDQLYLALRLASLEKYMESSEPMPFIVDDVLVHFDDERSLAALKTLSVLAEKTQVILFTHHSQAVAQARQLPGRVRVHMLGAAL
;
A
#
# COMPACT_ATOMS: atom_id res chain seq x y z
N GLU A 1 -126.89 26.79 89.00
CA GLU A 1 -125.84 26.70 87.94
C GLU A 1 -124.42 26.50 88.50
N ASP A 2 -124.12 26.83 89.77
CA ASP A 2 -122.76 26.70 90.35
C ASP A 2 -122.20 25.27 90.54
N ALA A 3 -123.03 24.23 90.66
CA ALA A 3 -122.55 22.88 90.92
C ALA A 3 -121.87 22.21 89.71
N VAL A 4 -122.29 22.56 88.48
CA VAL A 4 -121.83 21.92 87.24
C VAL A 4 -120.44 22.43 86.84
N VAL A 5 -120.15 23.71 87.08
CA VAL A 5 -118.83 24.32 86.80
C VAL A 5 -117.76 23.73 87.72
N ARG A 6 -118.10 23.50 88.99
CA ARG A 6 -117.16 22.94 90.00
C ARG A 6 -116.80 21.48 89.72
N LEU A 7 -117.76 20.68 89.27
CA LEU A 7 -117.52 19.29 88.85
C LEU A 7 -116.64 19.19 87.60
N ASN A 8 -116.81 20.10 86.64
CA ASN A 8 -115.98 20.13 85.43
C ASN A 8 -114.54 20.57 85.71
N SER A 9 -114.31 21.51 86.65
CA SER A 9 -112.94 21.89 87.03
C SER A 9 -112.21 20.73 87.73
N LEU A 10 -112.88 20.01 88.63
CA LEU A 10 -112.33 18.84 89.32
C LEU A 10 -112.03 17.68 88.36
N LEU A 11 -112.88 17.46 87.35
CA LEU A 11 -112.63 16.46 86.31
C LEU A 11 -111.39 16.82 85.46
N SER A 12 -111.23 18.11 85.13
CA SER A 12 -110.08 18.60 84.36
C SER A 12 -108.77 18.53 85.15
N GLU A 13 -108.80 18.87 86.44
CA GLU A 13 -107.65 18.71 87.35
C GLU A 13 -107.24 17.25 87.55
N ASN A 14 -108.19 16.33 87.69
CA ASN A 14 -107.89 14.90 87.79
C ASN A 14 -107.31 14.36 86.48
N ARG A 15 -107.85 14.74 85.32
CA ARG A 15 -107.28 14.35 84.03
C ARG A 15 -105.85 14.90 83.85
N SER A 16 -105.61 16.16 84.20
CA SER A 16 -104.27 16.78 84.21
C SER A 16 -103.29 16.03 85.13
N SER A 17 -103.76 15.60 86.30
CA SER A 17 -102.96 14.85 87.26
C SER A 17 -102.64 13.43 86.79
N GLU A 18 -103.59 12.74 86.15
CA GLU A 18 -103.37 11.41 85.54
C GLU A 18 -102.31 11.48 84.43
N THR A 19 -102.38 12.48 83.55
CA THR A 19 -101.39 12.65 82.47
C THR A 19 -99.99 12.94 83.02
N LYS A 20 -99.89 13.76 84.09
CA LYS A 20 -98.62 14.01 84.78
C LYS A 20 -98.07 12.75 85.45
N ARG A 21 -98.92 11.93 86.07
CA ARG A 21 -98.49 10.64 86.65
C ARG A 21 -97.92 9.73 85.58
N GLN A 22 -98.60 9.58 84.45
CA GLN A 22 -98.14 8.77 83.33
C GLN A 22 -96.80 9.27 82.74
N GLN A 23 -96.61 10.60 82.62
CA GLN A 23 -95.33 11.17 82.19
C GLN A 23 -94.18 10.88 83.18
N ILE A 24 -94.44 11.00 84.49
CA ILE A 24 -93.44 10.71 85.52
C ILE A 24 -93.11 9.21 85.57
N GLU A 25 -94.09 8.33 85.44
CA GLU A 25 -93.87 6.88 85.36
C GLU A 25 -92.99 6.51 84.16
N ALA A 26 -93.25 7.08 82.97
CA ALA A 26 -92.42 6.88 81.79
C ALA A 26 -90.99 7.42 81.97
N GLN A 27 -90.81 8.56 82.66
CA GLN A 27 -89.49 9.09 82.98
C GLN A 27 -88.73 8.23 83.99
N ILE A 28 -89.41 7.70 85.02
CA ILE A 28 -88.82 6.77 85.99
C ILE A 28 -88.37 5.49 85.29
N GLU A 29 -89.17 4.97 84.36
CA GLU A 29 -88.82 3.77 83.61
C GLU A 29 -87.60 3.99 82.72
N LYS A 30 -87.54 5.14 82.00
CA LYS A 30 -86.39 5.53 81.18
C LYS A 30 -85.11 5.70 82.01
N VAL A 31 -85.16 6.48 83.08
CA VAL A 31 -83.98 6.68 83.97
C VAL A 31 -83.58 5.38 84.64
N GLY A 32 -84.54 4.53 85.00
CA GLY A 32 -84.28 3.18 85.51
C GLY A 32 -83.55 2.29 84.50
N GLN A 33 -83.84 2.42 83.21
CA GLN A 33 -83.12 1.73 82.14
C GLN A 33 -81.69 2.26 81.95
N GLU A 34 -81.49 3.58 81.91
CA GLU A 34 -80.16 4.20 81.83
C GLU A 34 -79.25 3.80 83.01
N ILE A 35 -79.81 3.74 84.24
CA ILE A 35 -79.07 3.26 85.42
C ILE A 35 -78.67 1.79 85.27
N ARG A 36 -79.52 0.94 84.70
CA ARG A 36 -79.20 -0.48 84.46
C ARG A 36 -78.07 -0.62 83.44
N GLU A 37 -78.12 0.12 82.34
CA GLU A 37 -77.07 0.12 81.31
C GLU A 37 -75.74 0.64 81.85
N ALA A 38 -75.76 1.75 82.59
CA ALA A 38 -74.56 2.29 83.24
C ALA A 38 -73.95 1.30 84.26
N LYS A 39 -74.79 0.61 85.06
CA LYS A 39 -74.32 -0.43 85.98
C LYS A 39 -73.69 -1.63 85.27
N LEU A 40 -74.28 -2.07 84.15
CA LEU A 40 -73.70 -3.13 83.32
C LEU A 40 -72.34 -2.71 82.74
N SER A 41 -72.23 -1.47 82.25
CA SER A 41 -70.97 -0.92 81.74
C SER A 41 -69.90 -0.82 82.82
N ILE A 42 -70.24 -0.30 84.01
CA ILE A 42 -69.31 -0.24 85.16
C ILE A 42 -68.83 -1.63 85.55
N ARG A 43 -69.73 -2.62 85.56
CA ARG A 43 -69.36 -4.01 85.87
C ARG A 43 -68.40 -4.58 84.83
N SER A 44 -68.70 -4.43 83.54
CA SER A 44 -67.83 -4.90 82.45
C SER A 44 -66.45 -4.22 82.47
N MET A 45 -66.39 -2.90 82.71
CA MET A 45 -65.11 -2.18 82.79
C MET A 45 -64.34 -2.53 84.06
N SER A 46 -65.03 -2.79 85.17
CA SER A 46 -64.38 -3.27 86.40
C SER A 46 -63.78 -4.66 86.22
N GLU A 47 -64.51 -5.58 85.59
CA GLU A 47 -64.02 -6.93 85.26
C GLU A 47 -62.79 -6.86 84.35
N LYS A 48 -62.76 -5.95 83.35
CA LYS A 48 -61.58 -5.70 82.50
C LYS A 48 -60.40 -5.10 83.28
N LEU A 49 -60.64 -4.16 84.20
CA LEU A 49 -59.56 -3.60 85.01
C LEU A 49 -58.97 -4.63 85.97
N ASP A 50 -59.79 -5.53 86.50
CA ASP A 50 -59.35 -6.60 87.40
C ASP A 50 -58.55 -7.66 86.61
N SER A 51 -58.95 -8.00 85.38
CA SER A 51 -58.15 -8.88 84.52
C SER A 51 -56.79 -8.26 84.16
N LEU A 52 -56.77 -6.96 83.84
CA LEU A 52 -55.52 -6.23 83.58
C LEU A 52 -54.63 -6.13 84.82
N CYS A 53 -55.21 -6.00 86.03
CA CYS A 53 -54.43 -6.06 87.28
C CYS A 53 -53.79 -7.43 87.49
N ALA A 54 -54.53 -8.51 87.22
CA ALA A 54 -54.01 -9.88 87.33
C ALA A 54 -52.87 -10.14 86.32
N GLU A 55 -53.04 -9.71 85.07
CA GLU A 55 -52.02 -9.84 84.02
C GLU A 55 -50.76 -9.02 84.32
N ALA A 56 -50.94 -7.77 84.77
CA ALA A 56 -49.85 -6.88 85.17
C ALA A 56 -49.27 -7.19 86.56
N LYS A 57 -49.78 -8.23 87.26
CA LYS A 57 -49.42 -8.61 88.65
C LYS A 57 -49.43 -7.42 89.61
N CYS A 58 -50.47 -6.60 89.53
CA CYS A 58 -50.67 -5.43 90.40
C CYS A 58 -51.70 -5.75 91.49
N ASP A 59 -51.41 -5.35 92.72
CA ASP A 59 -52.29 -5.60 93.87
C ASP A 59 -53.48 -4.62 93.93
N SER A 60 -53.42 -3.52 93.15
CA SER A 60 -54.48 -2.51 93.10
C SER A 60 -54.55 -1.77 91.76
N ARG A 61 -55.76 -1.31 91.41
CA ARG A 61 -56.02 -0.56 90.15
C ARG A 61 -55.18 0.72 90.02
N GLY A 62 -54.79 1.34 91.14
CA GLY A 62 -53.91 2.53 91.14
C GLY A 62 -52.47 2.26 90.68
N GLN A 63 -52.01 1.00 90.74
CA GLN A 63 -50.67 0.60 90.30
C GLN A 63 -50.59 0.30 88.80
N LEU A 64 -51.72 0.13 88.11
CA LEU A 64 -51.76 -0.13 86.66
C LEU A 64 -51.04 0.95 85.85
N GLY A 65 -51.20 2.23 86.20
CA GLY A 65 -50.52 3.33 85.49
C GLY A 65 -49.00 3.32 85.68
N ALA A 66 -48.50 2.79 86.80
CA ALA A 66 -47.06 2.59 86.99
C ALA A 66 -46.55 1.35 86.24
N ALA A 67 -47.34 0.27 86.20
CA ALA A 67 -47.02 -0.92 85.42
C ALA A 67 -47.01 -0.65 83.91
N GLN A 68 -47.98 0.11 83.40
CA GLN A 68 -48.01 0.58 82.01
C GLN A 68 -46.75 1.37 81.66
N ARG A 69 -46.39 2.38 82.47
CA ARG A 69 -45.17 3.17 82.23
C ARG A 69 -43.89 2.32 82.22
N ARG A 70 -43.78 1.30 83.06
CA ARG A 70 -42.65 0.35 83.03
C ARG A 70 -42.65 -0.50 81.77
N SER A 71 -43.81 -0.96 81.33
CA SER A 71 -43.95 -1.70 80.06
C SER A 71 -43.59 -0.84 78.86
N ASP A 72 -44.07 0.40 78.81
CA ASP A 72 -43.77 1.35 77.74
C ASP A 72 -42.26 1.66 77.70
N LEU A 73 -41.63 1.86 78.86
CA LEU A 73 -40.17 2.04 78.96
C LEU A 73 -39.40 0.81 78.47
N TYR A 74 -39.81 -0.39 78.88
CA TYR A 74 -39.19 -1.64 78.45
C TYR A 74 -39.30 -1.83 76.93
N LEU A 75 -40.49 -1.61 76.37
CA LEU A 75 -40.72 -1.70 74.92
C LEU A 75 -39.92 -0.64 74.16
N GLY A 76 -39.83 0.59 74.70
CA GLY A 76 -39.00 1.65 74.14
C GLY A 76 -37.53 1.28 74.09
N ILE A 77 -36.97 0.82 75.21
CA ILE A 77 -35.56 0.37 75.27
C ILE A 77 -35.32 -0.81 74.31
N ARG A 78 -36.25 -1.78 74.26
CA ARG A 78 -36.12 -2.93 73.36
C ARG A 78 -36.15 -2.52 71.90
N ALA A 79 -37.00 -1.56 71.53
CA ALA A 79 -37.04 -1.01 70.18
C ALA A 79 -35.73 -0.26 69.85
N SER A 80 -35.19 0.51 70.79
CA SER A 80 -33.89 1.18 70.61
C SER A 80 -32.73 0.21 70.44
N ILE A 81 -32.71 -0.89 71.21
CA ILE A 81 -31.69 -1.94 71.06
C ILE A 81 -31.80 -2.59 69.68
N ALA A 82 -33.01 -2.99 69.26
CA ALA A 82 -33.21 -3.61 67.95
C ALA A 82 -32.79 -2.68 66.79
N ALA A 83 -33.11 -1.38 66.89
CA ALA A 83 -32.69 -0.40 65.89
C ALA A 83 -31.17 -0.20 65.85
N LEU A 84 -30.50 -0.20 67.01
CA LEU A 84 -29.04 -0.11 67.09
C LEU A 84 -28.37 -1.37 66.54
N GLU A 85 -28.89 -2.55 66.86
CA GLU A 85 -28.40 -3.83 66.30
C GLU A 85 -28.52 -3.84 64.77
N GLU A 86 -29.65 -3.38 64.22
CA GLU A 86 -29.84 -3.28 62.77
C GLU A 86 -28.83 -2.31 62.13
N GLN A 87 -28.62 -1.12 62.72
CA GLN A 87 -27.62 -0.16 62.24
C GLN A 87 -26.20 -0.72 62.23
N ILE A 88 -25.82 -1.48 63.27
CA ILE A 88 -24.49 -2.06 63.36
C ILE A 88 -24.31 -3.18 62.33
N LEU A 89 -25.33 -4.01 62.10
CA LEU A 89 -25.29 -5.06 61.09
C LEU A 89 -25.24 -4.50 59.66
N GLU A 90 -25.96 -3.41 59.38
CA GLU A 90 -25.91 -2.70 58.10
C GLU A 90 -24.52 -2.10 57.85
N ALA A 91 -23.96 -1.42 58.86
CA ALA A 91 -22.60 -0.87 58.79
C ALA A 91 -21.50 -1.94 58.71
N GLY A 92 -21.74 -3.11 59.31
CA GLY A 92 -20.84 -4.27 59.28
C GLY A 92 -20.96 -5.12 58.02
N GLU A 93 -21.61 -4.63 56.96
CA GLU A 93 -21.78 -5.31 55.66
C GLU A 93 -22.33 -6.76 55.79
N GLY A 94 -23.19 -7.00 56.78
CA GLY A 94 -23.81 -8.32 57.01
C GLY A 94 -23.00 -9.30 57.86
N ALA A 95 -21.91 -8.86 58.50
CA ALA A 95 -21.23 -9.64 59.55
C ALA A 95 -22.13 -9.79 60.79
N SER A 96 -21.99 -10.91 61.52
CA SER A 96 -22.75 -11.11 62.76
C SER A 96 -22.15 -10.31 63.93
N MET A 97 -22.96 -9.99 64.94
CA MET A 97 -22.47 -9.22 66.10
C MET A 97 -21.27 -9.84 66.80
N ALA A 98 -21.23 -11.17 66.92
CA ALA A 98 -20.09 -11.86 67.54
C ALA A 98 -18.79 -11.67 66.74
N VAL A 99 -18.88 -11.55 65.42
CA VAL A 99 -17.71 -11.30 64.55
C VAL A 99 -17.25 -9.85 64.71
N LEU A 100 -18.17 -8.89 64.69
CA LEU A 100 -17.87 -7.47 64.87
C LEU A 100 -17.27 -7.16 66.26
N GLU A 101 -17.77 -7.81 67.31
CA GLU A 101 -17.20 -7.72 68.66
C GLU A 101 -15.78 -8.30 68.72
N ALA A 102 -15.53 -9.42 68.04
CA ALA A 102 -14.19 -10.03 67.99
C ALA A 102 -13.20 -9.17 67.19
N GLU A 103 -13.62 -8.59 66.07
CA GLU A 103 -12.78 -7.73 65.22
C GLU A 103 -12.50 -6.37 65.86
N SER A 104 -13.48 -5.80 66.59
CA SER A 104 -13.28 -4.55 67.34
C SER A 104 -12.46 -4.73 68.61
N SER A 105 -12.30 -5.97 69.09
CA SER A 105 -11.54 -6.27 70.31
C SER A 105 -10.07 -5.89 70.16
N GLY A 106 -9.61 -4.93 70.97
CA GLY A 106 -8.22 -4.47 70.98
C GLY A 106 -7.89 -3.42 69.90
N ILE A 107 -8.89 -2.95 69.14
CA ILE A 107 -8.74 -1.81 68.23
C ILE A 107 -9.09 -0.53 68.97
N ASP A 108 -8.21 0.47 68.89
CA ASP A 108 -8.49 1.82 69.37
C ASP A 108 -9.29 2.61 68.31
N PRO A 109 -10.56 2.98 68.57
CA PRO A 109 -11.39 3.72 67.62
C PRO A 109 -10.77 5.04 67.17
N ASP A 110 -9.98 5.69 68.03
CA ASP A 110 -9.36 6.98 67.71
C ASP A 110 -8.23 6.84 66.67
N THR A 111 -7.68 5.64 66.50
CA THR A 111 -6.61 5.36 65.52
C THR A 111 -7.13 5.04 64.13
N LEU A 112 -8.38 4.58 64.00
CA LEU A 112 -8.98 4.16 62.73
C LEU A 112 -9.05 5.30 61.70
N PRO A 113 -9.49 6.53 62.03
CA PRO A 113 -9.54 7.63 61.06
C PRO A 113 -8.16 8.05 60.55
N VAL A 114 -7.11 7.87 61.36
CA VAL A 114 -5.73 8.15 60.93
C VAL A 114 -5.28 7.05 59.96
N ARG A 115 -5.52 5.79 60.29
CA ARG A 115 -5.12 4.65 59.47
C ARG A 115 -5.87 4.58 58.14
N ILE A 116 -7.16 4.90 58.13
CA ILE A 116 -7.96 5.04 56.91
C ILE A 116 -7.36 6.14 56.04
N ARG A 117 -7.06 7.32 56.59
CA ARG A 117 -6.43 8.42 55.82
C ARG A 117 -5.06 8.03 55.26
N GLU A 118 -4.23 7.34 56.03
CA GLU A 118 -2.93 6.85 55.55
C GLU A 118 -3.09 5.85 54.39
N LEU A 119 -3.99 4.88 54.53
CA LEU A 119 -4.25 3.87 53.51
C LEU A 119 -4.87 4.49 52.24
N SER A 120 -5.86 5.37 52.38
CA SER A 120 -6.44 6.12 51.27
C SER A 120 -5.39 6.97 50.57
N SER A 121 -4.58 7.70 51.33
CA SER A 121 -3.46 8.48 50.78
C SER A 121 -2.47 7.61 50.01
N ARG A 122 -2.15 6.41 50.50
CA ARG A 122 -1.27 5.47 49.80
C ARG A 122 -1.91 4.91 48.53
N ILE A 123 -3.22 4.63 48.56
CA ILE A 123 -3.97 4.22 47.36
C ILE A 123 -3.91 5.31 46.30
N ASP A 124 -4.25 6.54 46.67
CA ASP A 124 -4.38 7.67 45.74
C ASP A 124 -3.03 8.17 45.23
N ASN A 125 -2.02 8.24 46.09
CA ASN A 125 -0.74 8.87 45.76
C ASN A 125 0.31 7.89 45.24
N GLU A 126 0.19 6.59 45.53
CA GLU A 126 1.19 5.60 45.08
C GLU A 126 0.60 4.51 44.18
N LEU A 127 -0.49 3.87 44.59
CA LEU A 127 -0.97 2.66 43.93
C LEU A 127 -1.72 2.97 42.63
N GLU A 128 -2.64 3.93 42.65
CA GLU A 128 -3.38 4.35 41.44
C GLU A 128 -2.45 4.92 40.35
N PRO A 129 -1.49 5.82 40.66
CA PRO A 129 -0.54 6.29 39.66
C PRO A 129 0.30 5.16 39.07
N LYS A 130 0.80 4.22 39.91
CA LYS A 130 1.54 3.04 39.43
C LYS A 130 0.68 2.16 38.53
N ARG A 131 -0.59 1.95 38.88
CA ARG A 131 -1.53 1.15 38.06
C ARG A 131 -1.74 1.79 36.70
N THR A 132 -1.94 3.10 36.65
CA THR A 132 -2.14 3.85 35.40
C THR A 132 -0.91 3.75 34.50
N VAL A 133 0.29 4.01 35.04
CA VAL A 133 1.55 3.89 34.27
C VAL A 133 1.76 2.48 33.73
N LEU A 134 1.49 1.45 34.53
CA LEU A 134 1.61 0.05 34.09
C LEU A 134 0.58 -0.29 33.00
N ALA A 135 -0.65 0.19 33.12
CA ALA A 135 -1.69 -0.01 32.12
C ALA A 135 -1.33 0.65 30.78
N GLU A 136 -0.82 1.89 30.81
CA GLU A 136 -0.33 2.59 29.62
C GLU A 136 0.85 1.86 28.99
N ARG A 137 1.82 1.42 29.80
CA ARG A 137 3.01 0.72 29.30
C ARG A 137 2.64 -0.62 28.67
N LYS A 138 1.71 -1.36 29.28
CA LYS A 138 1.14 -2.58 28.71
C LYS A 138 0.45 -2.29 27.37
N GLY A 139 -0.39 -1.26 27.30
CA GLY A 139 -1.08 -0.89 26.07
C GLY A 139 -0.13 -0.47 24.94
N TRP A 140 0.98 0.21 25.28
CA TRP A 140 2.01 0.55 24.30
C TRP A 140 2.75 -0.69 23.79
N GLN A 141 3.15 -1.60 24.69
CA GLN A 141 3.81 -2.84 24.31
C GLN A 141 2.91 -3.77 23.48
N GLU A 142 1.60 -3.85 23.79
CA GLU A 142 0.64 -4.62 22.99
C GLU A 142 0.47 -4.03 21.58
N LYS A 143 0.44 -2.69 21.45
CA LYS A 143 0.43 -2.02 20.13
C LYS A 143 1.71 -2.27 19.35
N GLU A 144 2.87 -2.19 19.99
CA GLU A 144 4.15 -2.44 19.35
C GLU A 144 4.28 -3.89 18.90
N LEU A 145 3.83 -4.84 19.73
CA LEU A 145 3.76 -6.26 19.37
C LEU A 145 2.79 -6.51 18.21
N ALA A 146 1.64 -5.83 18.16
CA ALA A 146 0.70 -5.92 17.04
C ALA A 146 1.26 -5.34 15.73
N LEU A 147 2.18 -4.35 15.80
CA LEU A 147 2.90 -3.83 14.63
C LEU A 147 3.98 -4.81 14.14
N MET A 148 4.53 -5.64 15.03
CA MET A 148 5.43 -6.75 14.69
C MET A 148 4.63 -7.93 14.16
N ASP A 149 3.92 -7.71 13.04
CA ASP A 149 2.72 -8.45 12.67
C ASP A 149 2.94 -9.96 12.37
N GLY A 150 4.18 -10.43 12.30
CA GLY A 150 4.47 -11.83 12.00
C GLY A 150 3.99 -12.26 10.61
N SER A 151 3.51 -11.32 9.77
CA SER A 151 3.12 -11.62 8.39
C SER A 151 4.30 -12.05 7.57
N ASP A 152 3.95 -12.88 6.61
CA ASP A 152 4.82 -13.29 5.53
C ASP A 152 5.23 -12.12 4.62
N ARG A 153 4.88 -10.86 4.89
CA ARG A 153 5.23 -9.72 4.02
C ARG A 153 6.74 -9.57 3.86
N ALA A 154 7.50 -9.73 4.94
CA ALA A 154 8.96 -9.71 4.87
C ALA A 154 9.51 -10.88 4.04
N ALA A 155 8.94 -12.08 4.20
CA ALA A 155 9.31 -13.26 3.43
C ALA A 155 8.93 -13.10 1.94
N MET A 156 7.73 -12.59 1.64
CA MET A 156 7.26 -12.29 0.29
C MET A 156 8.15 -11.26 -0.41
N PHE A 157 8.54 -10.18 0.28
CA PHE A 157 9.46 -9.19 -0.30
C PHE A 157 10.84 -9.77 -0.55
N ALA A 158 11.33 -10.64 0.33
CA ALA A 158 12.59 -11.36 0.12
C ALA A 158 12.51 -12.30 -1.10
N ASP A 159 11.40 -13.03 -1.25
CA ASP A 159 11.16 -13.92 -2.41
C ASP A 159 11.06 -13.12 -3.72
N GLN A 160 10.33 -12.00 -3.71
CA GLN A 160 10.24 -11.10 -4.86
C GLN A 160 11.61 -10.52 -5.24
N ALA A 161 12.43 -10.15 -4.26
CA ALA A 161 13.78 -9.65 -4.51
C ALA A 161 14.66 -10.73 -5.15
N GLN A 162 14.59 -11.98 -4.68
CA GLN A 162 15.35 -13.10 -5.26
C GLN A 162 14.89 -13.43 -6.69
N ALA A 163 13.57 -13.43 -6.94
CA ALA A 163 13.03 -13.64 -8.28
C ALA A 163 13.51 -12.56 -9.26
N MET A 164 13.48 -11.29 -8.85
CA MET A 164 13.98 -10.18 -9.66
C MET A 164 15.48 -10.29 -9.93
N LEU A 165 16.26 -10.68 -8.92
CA LEU A 165 17.71 -10.88 -9.05
C LEU A 165 18.04 -11.98 -10.07
N ALA A 166 17.26 -13.07 -10.10
CA ALA A 166 17.43 -14.14 -11.06
C ALA A 166 17.19 -13.68 -12.50
N VAL A 167 16.14 -12.89 -12.73
CA VAL A 167 15.85 -12.28 -14.04
C VAL A 167 16.99 -11.37 -14.48
N ILE A 168 17.44 -10.46 -13.61
CA ILE A 168 18.54 -9.54 -13.93
C ILE A 168 19.82 -10.30 -14.31
N ARG A 169 20.15 -11.39 -13.60
CA ARG A 169 21.33 -12.21 -13.92
C ARG A 169 21.24 -12.84 -15.31
N ALA A 170 20.09 -13.43 -15.64
CA ALA A 170 19.87 -14.06 -16.94
C ALA A 170 19.93 -13.04 -18.09
N ASP A 171 19.30 -11.87 -17.91
CA ASP A 171 19.30 -10.81 -18.91
C ASP A 171 20.68 -10.17 -19.09
N ALA A 172 21.43 -9.98 -18.00
CA ALA A 172 22.81 -9.47 -18.06
C ALA A 172 23.71 -10.43 -18.85
N GLU A 173 23.61 -11.74 -18.62
CA GLU A 173 24.40 -12.74 -19.37
C GLU A 173 24.07 -12.69 -20.86
N ARG A 174 22.76 -12.67 -21.20
CA ARG A 174 22.30 -12.57 -22.58
C ARG A 174 22.79 -11.28 -23.24
N TYR A 175 22.69 -10.15 -22.54
CA TYR A 175 23.14 -8.85 -23.02
C TYR A 175 24.62 -8.87 -23.36
N VAL A 176 25.47 -9.34 -22.45
CA VAL A 176 26.92 -9.43 -22.65
C VAL A 176 27.23 -10.33 -23.85
N ARG A 177 26.60 -11.50 -23.93
CA ARG A 177 26.79 -12.45 -25.04
C ARG A 177 26.47 -11.81 -26.40
N VAL A 178 25.32 -11.16 -26.52
CA VAL A 178 24.87 -10.54 -27.78
C VAL A 178 25.74 -9.32 -28.14
N LYS A 179 26.08 -8.48 -27.17
CA LYS A 179 26.94 -7.31 -27.41
C LYS A 179 28.35 -7.71 -27.83
N LEU A 180 28.92 -8.72 -27.18
CA LEU A 180 30.23 -9.24 -27.53
C LEU A 180 30.23 -9.88 -28.91
N ALA A 181 29.23 -10.72 -29.22
CA ALA A 181 29.06 -11.28 -30.56
C ALA A 181 28.96 -10.19 -31.64
N GLY A 182 28.16 -9.15 -31.39
CA GLY A 182 28.05 -8.00 -32.31
C GLY A 182 29.37 -7.22 -32.47
N ARG A 183 30.18 -7.10 -31.41
CA ARG A 183 31.50 -6.46 -31.49
C ARG A 183 32.48 -7.32 -32.28
N ILE A 184 32.58 -8.62 -31.97
CA ILE A 184 33.45 -9.56 -32.67
C ILE A 184 33.13 -9.58 -34.17
N LEU A 185 31.84 -9.61 -34.53
CA LEU A 185 31.44 -9.60 -35.93
C LEU A 185 31.88 -8.33 -36.66
N ARG A 186 31.67 -7.15 -36.05
CA ARG A 186 32.15 -5.87 -36.62
C ARG A 186 33.67 -5.85 -36.80
N ASP A 187 34.40 -6.33 -35.78
CA ASP A 187 35.86 -6.35 -35.82
C ASP A 187 36.38 -7.29 -36.92
N GLN A 188 35.72 -8.45 -37.11
CA GLN A 188 36.04 -9.37 -38.21
C GLN A 188 35.69 -8.79 -39.58
N ILE A 189 34.56 -8.07 -39.71
CA ILE A 189 34.20 -7.37 -40.94
C ILE A 189 35.27 -6.32 -41.29
N GLU A 190 35.71 -5.51 -40.32
CA GLU A 190 36.78 -4.51 -40.53
C GLU A 190 38.12 -5.16 -40.91
N GLN A 191 38.50 -6.26 -40.25
CA GLN A 191 39.72 -6.99 -40.57
C GLN A 191 39.68 -7.55 -42.00
N TYR A 192 38.57 -8.20 -42.38
CA TYR A 192 38.38 -8.70 -43.74
C TYR A 192 38.42 -7.57 -44.78
N ARG A 193 37.78 -6.42 -44.50
CA ARG A 193 37.83 -5.22 -45.35
C ARG A 193 39.29 -4.76 -45.55
N LYS A 194 40.07 -4.63 -44.47
CA LYS A 194 41.49 -4.22 -44.55
C LYS A 194 42.36 -5.19 -45.36
N GLN A 195 42.14 -6.49 -45.19
CA GLN A 195 42.93 -7.52 -45.87
C GLN A 195 42.58 -7.66 -47.36
N ASN A 196 41.28 -7.62 -47.71
CA ASN A 196 40.83 -8.00 -49.05
C ASN A 196 40.41 -6.85 -49.96
N GLN A 197 39.79 -5.80 -49.43
CA GLN A 197 39.36 -4.64 -50.22
C GLN A 197 40.49 -3.63 -50.38
N GLY A 198 41.31 -3.43 -49.35
CA GLY A 198 42.44 -2.50 -49.38
C GLY A 198 43.40 -2.71 -50.58
N PRO A 199 43.93 -3.92 -50.80
CA PRO A 199 44.82 -4.18 -51.94
C PRO A 199 44.16 -3.97 -53.30
N LEU A 200 42.91 -4.41 -53.46
CA LEU A 200 42.16 -4.28 -54.72
C LEU A 200 41.87 -2.81 -55.04
N VAL A 201 41.36 -2.05 -54.06
CA VAL A 201 41.04 -0.62 -54.22
C VAL A 201 42.29 0.19 -54.48
N ARG A 202 43.40 -0.08 -53.77
CA ARG A 202 44.70 0.56 -54.05
C ARG A 202 45.16 0.29 -55.48
N ARG A 203 45.05 -0.97 -55.94
CA ARG A 203 45.48 -1.30 -57.31
C ARG A 203 44.57 -0.68 -58.36
N ALA A 204 43.27 -0.66 -58.12
CA ALA A 204 42.31 0.06 -58.95
C ALA A 204 42.60 1.57 -58.94
N GLY A 205 43.00 2.16 -57.82
CA GLY A 205 43.42 3.56 -57.72
C GLY A 205 44.62 3.88 -58.62
N GLN A 206 45.62 3.00 -58.66
CA GLN A 206 46.77 3.14 -59.56
C GLN A 206 46.36 3.10 -61.04
N TYR A 207 45.51 2.15 -61.43
CA TYR A 207 44.96 2.11 -62.79
C TYR A 207 44.10 3.34 -63.10
N PHE A 208 43.28 3.78 -62.15
CA PHE A 208 42.41 4.93 -62.31
C PHE A 208 43.23 6.22 -62.49
N ALA A 209 44.34 6.36 -61.77
CA ALA A 209 45.27 7.47 -61.96
C ALA A 209 45.92 7.47 -63.36
N MET A 210 46.32 6.29 -63.86
CA MET A 210 46.85 6.17 -65.22
C MET A 210 45.79 6.52 -66.27
N LEU A 211 44.58 5.98 -66.13
CA LEU A 211 43.47 6.21 -67.07
C LEU A 211 43.03 7.68 -67.09
N THR A 212 43.01 8.33 -65.94
CA THR A 212 42.56 9.73 -65.80
C THR A 212 43.70 10.74 -65.97
N LEU A 213 44.89 10.31 -66.41
CA LEU A 213 46.08 11.16 -66.59
C LEU A 213 46.45 11.95 -65.32
N GLY A 214 46.23 11.35 -64.14
CA GLY A 214 46.48 11.98 -62.84
C GLY A 214 45.42 12.99 -62.39
N SER A 215 44.28 13.12 -63.10
CA SER A 215 43.16 13.92 -62.61
C SER A 215 42.60 13.37 -61.28
N PHE A 216 42.72 12.05 -61.07
CA PHE A 216 42.50 11.39 -59.81
C PHE A 216 43.77 10.63 -59.42
N ASN A 217 44.27 10.84 -58.21
CA ASN A 217 45.51 10.24 -57.75
C ASN A 217 45.28 8.90 -57.04
N ASP A 218 44.09 8.68 -56.49
CA ASP A 218 43.79 7.46 -55.74
C ASP A 218 42.28 7.17 -55.74
N LEU A 219 41.93 5.99 -55.23
CA LEU A 219 40.57 5.52 -55.04
C LEU A 219 40.37 5.13 -53.57
N THR A 220 39.25 5.54 -52.99
CA THR A 220 38.84 5.15 -51.63
C THR A 220 37.43 4.61 -51.61
N THR A 221 37.13 3.86 -50.56
CA THR A 221 35.78 3.40 -50.23
C THR A 221 35.35 4.03 -48.92
N ASP A 222 34.23 4.74 -48.94
CA ASP A 222 33.51 5.23 -47.76
C ASP A 222 32.24 4.39 -47.55
N PHE A 223 31.44 4.69 -46.52
CA PHE A 223 30.19 3.99 -46.24
C PHE A 223 29.07 4.99 -45.95
N ASN A 224 27.87 4.70 -46.44
CA ASN A 224 26.68 5.50 -46.12
C ASN A 224 26.10 5.14 -44.74
N GLU A 225 25.03 5.82 -44.32
CA GLU A 225 24.34 5.57 -43.05
C GLU A 225 23.74 4.16 -42.93
N GLN A 226 23.61 3.44 -44.04
CA GLN A 226 23.10 2.07 -44.14
C GLN A 226 24.23 1.02 -44.15
N ASP A 227 25.49 1.43 -43.92
CA ASP A 227 26.71 0.61 -44.01
C ASP A 227 26.96 0.00 -45.40
N GLU A 228 26.46 0.65 -46.46
CA GLU A 228 26.73 0.27 -47.85
C GLU A 228 28.00 0.97 -48.37
N PRO A 229 28.86 0.26 -49.12
CA PRO A 229 30.12 0.82 -49.62
C PRO A 229 29.89 1.85 -50.73
N LEU A 230 30.49 3.02 -50.59
CA LEU A 230 30.51 4.11 -51.56
C LEU A 230 31.93 4.30 -52.10
N LEU A 231 32.11 4.18 -53.41
CA LEU A 231 33.39 4.45 -54.05
C LEU A 231 33.57 5.95 -54.34
N ALA A 232 34.76 6.46 -54.06
CA ALA A 232 35.14 7.85 -54.34
C ALA A 232 36.55 7.94 -54.89
N GLY A 233 36.71 8.67 -56.00
CA GLY A 233 38.01 9.06 -56.52
C GLY A 233 38.58 10.24 -55.73
N ILE A 234 39.88 10.25 -55.49
CA ILE A 234 40.59 11.32 -54.78
C ILE A 234 41.35 12.16 -55.81
N ARG A 235 41.05 13.46 -55.89
CA ARG A 235 41.80 14.40 -56.74
C ARG A 235 43.15 14.76 -56.11
N ALA A 236 44.05 15.37 -56.89
CA ALA A 236 45.32 15.87 -56.38
C ALA A 236 45.19 16.91 -55.25
N SER A 237 44.06 17.63 -55.20
CA SER A 237 43.71 18.55 -54.11
C SER A 237 43.31 17.86 -52.80
N GLY A 238 43.12 16.53 -52.81
CA GLY A 238 42.54 15.77 -51.70
C GLY A 238 41.00 15.73 -51.70
N GLU A 239 40.35 16.40 -52.64
CA GLU A 239 38.89 16.37 -52.79
C GLU A 239 38.40 14.96 -53.17
N LYS A 240 37.38 14.48 -52.45
CA LYS A 240 36.69 13.22 -52.75
C LYS A 240 35.52 13.47 -53.71
N VAL A 241 35.52 12.78 -54.84
CA VAL A 241 34.42 12.80 -55.81
C VAL A 241 33.80 11.41 -55.86
N TYR A 242 32.55 11.30 -55.43
CA TYR A 242 31.78 10.06 -55.51
C TYR A 242 31.37 9.76 -56.95
N VAL A 243 31.09 8.49 -57.25
CA VAL A 243 30.66 8.02 -58.58
C VAL A 243 29.53 8.86 -59.19
N THR A 244 28.58 9.32 -58.37
CA THR A 244 27.45 10.16 -58.79
C THR A 244 27.86 11.55 -59.27
N GLY A 245 29.00 12.06 -58.81
CA GLY A 245 29.59 13.34 -59.23
C GLY A 245 30.60 13.23 -60.36
N MET A 246 30.85 12.03 -60.90
CA MET A 246 31.79 11.81 -62.00
C MET A 246 31.09 11.97 -63.35
N SER A 247 31.81 12.49 -64.36
CA SER A 247 31.34 12.45 -65.74
C SER A 247 31.23 11.00 -66.24
N THR A 248 30.42 10.75 -67.27
CA THR A 248 30.24 9.42 -67.86
C THR A 248 31.59 8.77 -68.23
N GLY A 249 32.48 9.49 -68.92
CA GLY A 249 33.81 8.97 -69.27
C GLY A 249 34.67 8.65 -68.05
N THR A 250 34.65 9.49 -67.01
CA THR A 250 35.40 9.24 -65.77
C THR A 250 34.87 8.02 -65.02
N ARG A 251 33.55 7.83 -64.98
CA ARG A 251 32.92 6.66 -64.39
C ARG A 251 33.29 5.37 -65.14
N ASP A 252 33.33 5.42 -66.46
CA ASP A 252 33.73 4.27 -67.29
C ASP A 252 35.21 3.92 -67.07
N GLN A 253 36.08 4.93 -66.92
CA GLN A 253 37.48 4.74 -66.54
C GLN A 253 37.62 4.09 -65.16
N LEU A 254 36.80 4.49 -64.18
CA LEU A 254 36.79 3.88 -62.85
C LEU A 254 36.40 2.40 -62.92
N TYR A 255 35.33 2.07 -63.64
CA TYR A 255 34.90 0.67 -63.77
C TYR A 255 35.91 -0.18 -64.54
N LEU A 256 36.56 0.38 -65.57
CA LEU A 256 37.69 -0.27 -66.23
C LEU A 256 38.83 -0.53 -65.25
N ALA A 257 39.23 0.47 -64.46
CA ALA A 257 40.29 0.34 -63.45
C ALA A 257 40.02 -0.79 -62.44
N LEU A 258 38.78 -0.88 -61.94
CA LEU A 258 38.35 -1.93 -61.02
C LEU A 258 38.41 -3.32 -61.67
N ARG A 259 37.98 -3.44 -62.93
CA ARG A 259 38.05 -4.70 -63.69
C ARG A 259 39.49 -5.13 -63.92
N LEU A 260 40.37 -4.19 -64.30
CA LEU A 260 41.79 -4.46 -64.48
C LEU A 260 42.46 -4.93 -63.19
N ALA A 261 42.21 -4.23 -62.08
CA ALA A 261 42.74 -4.62 -60.77
C ALA A 261 42.22 -5.99 -60.32
N SER A 262 40.94 -6.28 -60.57
CA SER A 262 40.33 -7.58 -60.23
C SER A 262 40.93 -8.72 -61.04
N LEU A 263 41.14 -8.50 -62.34
CA LEU A 263 41.75 -9.46 -63.25
C LEU A 263 43.21 -9.71 -62.89
N GLU A 264 43.98 -8.66 -62.60
CA GLU A 264 45.36 -8.79 -62.13
C GLU A 264 45.46 -9.61 -60.83
N LYS A 265 44.59 -9.32 -59.86
CA LYS A 265 44.51 -10.10 -58.61
C LYS A 265 44.14 -11.56 -58.85
N TYR A 266 43.21 -11.83 -59.79
CA TYR A 266 42.81 -13.19 -60.12
C TYR A 266 43.97 -14.01 -60.69
N MET A 267 44.81 -13.39 -61.52
CA MET A 267 45.99 -14.02 -62.13
C MET A 267 47.12 -14.31 -61.13
N GLU A 268 47.11 -13.74 -59.93
CA GLU A 268 48.09 -14.07 -58.88
C GLU A 268 47.88 -15.48 -58.33
N SER A 269 46.64 -16.01 -58.37
CA SER A 269 46.28 -17.31 -57.82
C SER A 269 45.74 -18.30 -58.85
N SER A 270 45.64 -17.90 -60.12
CA SER A 270 44.99 -18.67 -61.19
C SER A 270 45.73 -18.49 -62.52
N GLU A 271 45.46 -19.37 -63.50
CA GLU A 271 46.03 -19.24 -64.84
C GLU A 271 45.52 -17.97 -65.56
N PRO A 272 46.40 -17.21 -66.25
CA PRO A 272 45.99 -16.03 -67.02
C PRO A 272 44.96 -16.35 -68.10
N MET A 273 43.84 -15.61 -68.11
CA MET A 273 42.80 -15.74 -69.13
C MET A 273 42.81 -14.53 -70.09
N PRO A 274 42.54 -14.72 -71.39
CA PRO A 274 42.45 -13.62 -72.34
C PRO A 274 41.42 -12.57 -71.90
N PHE A 275 41.82 -11.30 -71.91
CA PHE A 275 40.97 -10.17 -71.62
C PHE A 275 40.41 -9.57 -72.91
N ILE A 276 39.11 -9.75 -73.12
CA ILE A 276 38.39 -9.28 -74.30
C ILE A 276 37.58 -8.04 -73.92
N VAL A 277 37.75 -6.96 -74.66
CA VAL A 277 37.04 -5.70 -74.41
C VAL A 277 36.45 -5.16 -75.71
N ASP A 278 35.20 -4.73 -75.66
CA ASP A 278 34.46 -4.20 -76.80
C ASP A 278 34.09 -2.75 -76.55
N ASP A 279 34.55 -1.85 -77.45
CA ASP A 279 34.25 -0.42 -77.48
C ASP A 279 34.42 0.34 -76.15
N VAL A 280 35.33 -0.11 -75.28
CA VAL A 280 35.54 0.47 -73.95
C VAL A 280 36.04 1.93 -73.95
N LEU A 281 36.52 2.41 -75.10
CA LEU A 281 37.07 3.76 -75.26
C LEU A 281 36.04 4.77 -75.78
N VAL A 282 34.77 4.38 -75.98
CA VAL A 282 33.76 5.20 -76.66
C VAL A 282 33.54 6.58 -76.02
N HIS A 283 33.63 6.68 -74.69
CA HIS A 283 33.42 7.94 -73.95
C HIS A 283 34.72 8.65 -73.54
N PHE A 284 35.87 8.23 -74.07
CA PHE A 284 37.17 8.80 -73.69
C PHE A 284 37.60 9.83 -74.72
N ASP A 285 38.17 10.94 -74.27
CA ASP A 285 38.87 11.86 -75.15
C ASP A 285 40.17 11.23 -75.70
N ASP A 286 40.83 11.90 -76.64
CA ASP A 286 41.99 11.36 -77.35
C ASP A 286 43.17 11.05 -76.42
N GLU A 287 43.42 11.90 -75.43
CA GLU A 287 44.52 11.72 -74.49
C GLU A 287 44.23 10.56 -73.54
N ARG A 288 42.99 10.47 -73.04
CA ARG A 288 42.52 9.38 -72.18
C ARG A 288 42.43 8.05 -72.91
N SER A 289 42.06 8.05 -74.18
CA SER A 289 42.07 6.87 -75.04
C SER A 289 43.49 6.32 -75.19
N LEU A 290 44.46 7.19 -75.44
CA LEU A 290 45.87 6.81 -75.48
C LEU A 290 46.36 6.29 -74.12
N ALA A 291 45.96 6.91 -73.01
CA ALA A 291 46.29 6.45 -71.66
C ALA A 291 45.73 5.06 -71.36
N ALA A 292 44.49 4.79 -71.79
CA ALA A 292 43.87 3.49 -71.68
C ALA A 292 44.57 2.42 -72.52
N LEU A 293 44.93 2.72 -73.76
CA LEU A 293 45.69 1.81 -74.62
C LEU A 293 47.07 1.51 -74.02
N LYS A 294 47.77 2.50 -73.46
CA LYS A 294 49.03 2.29 -72.71
C LYS A 294 48.83 1.37 -71.52
N THR A 295 47.76 1.59 -70.75
CA THR A 295 47.42 0.77 -69.59
C THR A 295 47.13 -0.68 -69.98
N LEU A 296 46.37 -0.89 -71.06
CA LEU A 296 46.10 -2.21 -71.62
C LEU A 296 47.37 -2.88 -72.16
N SER A 297 48.31 -2.12 -72.72
CA SER A 297 49.61 -2.65 -73.16
C SER A 297 50.45 -3.17 -71.99
N VAL A 298 50.39 -2.52 -70.83
CA VAL A 298 51.04 -3.02 -69.60
C VAL A 298 50.37 -4.31 -69.12
N LEU A 299 49.04 -4.37 -69.17
CA LEU A 299 48.31 -5.62 -68.86
C LEU A 299 48.65 -6.74 -69.85
N ALA A 300 48.91 -6.39 -71.11
CA ALA A 300 49.24 -7.34 -72.17
C ALA A 300 50.56 -8.10 -71.93
N GLU A 301 51.41 -7.62 -71.01
CA GLU A 301 52.59 -8.35 -70.54
C GLU A 301 52.22 -9.57 -69.67
N LYS A 302 51.04 -9.56 -69.05
CA LYS A 302 50.57 -10.60 -68.12
C LYS A 302 49.51 -11.52 -68.72
N THR A 303 48.69 -11.02 -69.64
CA THR A 303 47.65 -11.81 -70.32
C THR A 303 47.41 -11.32 -71.75
N GLN A 304 46.82 -12.14 -72.60
CA GLN A 304 46.40 -11.68 -73.93
C GLN A 304 45.27 -10.66 -73.82
N VAL A 305 45.45 -9.48 -74.44
CA VAL A 305 44.39 -8.45 -74.53
C VAL A 305 43.87 -8.37 -75.96
N ILE A 306 42.55 -8.47 -76.12
CA ILE A 306 41.84 -8.35 -77.39
C ILE A 306 40.87 -7.18 -77.28
N LEU A 307 41.12 -6.12 -78.05
CA LEU A 307 40.27 -4.93 -78.09
C LEU A 307 39.52 -4.87 -79.42
N PHE A 308 38.20 -4.87 -79.35
CA PHE A 308 37.33 -4.50 -80.46
C PHE A 308 37.05 -3.00 -80.37
N THR A 309 37.22 -2.30 -81.48
CA THR A 309 36.87 -0.89 -81.55
C THR A 309 36.44 -0.48 -82.95
N HIS A 310 35.44 0.40 -83.04
CA HIS A 310 35.07 1.08 -84.28
C HIS A 310 35.80 2.43 -84.47
N HIS A 311 36.57 2.90 -83.50
CA HIS A 311 37.25 4.20 -83.55
C HIS A 311 38.58 4.10 -84.31
N SER A 312 38.64 4.68 -85.52
CA SER A 312 39.86 4.69 -86.36
C SER A 312 41.05 5.38 -85.66
N GLN A 313 40.78 6.38 -84.81
CA GLN A 313 41.79 7.07 -84.04
C GLN A 313 42.41 6.19 -82.94
N ALA A 314 41.61 5.36 -82.26
CA ALA A 314 42.12 4.39 -81.30
C ALA A 314 43.06 3.36 -81.98
N VAL A 315 42.74 2.94 -83.20
CA VAL A 315 43.61 2.08 -84.02
C VAL A 315 44.93 2.79 -84.37
N ALA A 316 44.87 4.06 -84.77
CA ALA A 316 46.08 4.84 -85.08
C ALA A 316 46.98 5.01 -83.85
N GLN A 317 46.39 5.31 -82.69
CA GLN A 317 47.10 5.41 -81.42
C GLN A 317 47.71 4.08 -80.97
N ALA A 318 46.97 2.97 -81.12
CA ALA A 318 47.46 1.64 -80.75
C ALA A 318 48.71 1.22 -81.55
N ARG A 319 48.79 1.61 -82.83
CA ARG A 319 49.98 1.34 -83.68
C ARG A 319 51.24 2.06 -83.23
N GLN A 320 51.10 3.16 -82.49
CA GLN A 320 52.23 3.94 -81.97
C GLN A 320 52.76 3.41 -80.63
N LEU A 321 52.07 2.44 -80.02
CA LEU A 321 52.51 1.86 -78.75
C LEU A 321 53.72 0.94 -78.92
N PRO A 322 54.66 0.94 -77.97
CA PRO A 322 55.76 -0.01 -77.96
C PRO A 322 55.23 -1.42 -77.64
N GLY A 323 55.37 -2.37 -78.57
CA GLY A 323 54.98 -3.77 -78.34
C GLY A 323 54.52 -4.53 -79.59
N ARG A 324 54.07 -5.78 -79.40
CA ARG A 324 53.50 -6.64 -80.47
C ARG A 324 52.00 -6.35 -80.68
N VAL A 325 51.64 -5.12 -81.04
CA VAL A 325 50.25 -4.79 -81.40
C VAL A 325 49.95 -5.33 -82.79
N ARG A 326 48.93 -6.18 -82.91
CA ARG A 326 48.40 -6.67 -84.19
C ARG A 326 47.02 -6.08 -84.42
N VAL A 327 46.87 -5.34 -85.52
CA VAL A 327 45.59 -4.75 -85.92
C VAL A 327 44.97 -5.64 -86.99
N HIS A 328 43.78 -6.15 -86.72
CA HIS A 328 42.97 -6.91 -87.67
C HIS A 328 41.76 -6.06 -88.08
N MET A 329 41.67 -5.71 -89.36
CA MET A 329 40.47 -5.08 -89.89
C MET A 329 39.45 -6.17 -90.18
N LEU A 330 38.36 -6.20 -89.41
CA LEU A 330 37.21 -7.04 -89.71
C LEU A 330 36.49 -6.38 -90.89
N GLY A 331 36.44 -7.06 -92.04
CA GLY A 331 35.74 -6.55 -93.21
C GLY A 331 34.27 -6.26 -92.91
N ALA A 332 33.62 -5.41 -93.71
CA ALA A 332 32.18 -5.17 -93.59
C ALA A 332 31.44 -6.53 -93.61
N ALA A 333 30.55 -6.74 -92.64
CA ALA A 333 29.60 -7.83 -92.71
C ALA A 333 28.83 -7.67 -94.03
N LEU A 334 28.86 -8.72 -94.86
CA LEU A 334 28.13 -8.80 -96.13
C LEU A 334 26.63 -8.56 -95.92
#